data_AF-A0A958Q6X2-F1
#
_entry.id   AF-A0A958Q6X2-F1
#
_cell.length_a   1.000
_cell.length_b   1.000
_cell.length_c   1.000
_cell.angle_alpha   90.00
_cell.angle_beta   90.00
_cell.angle_gamma   90.00
#
_symmetry.space_group_name_H-M   'P 1'
#
loop_
_entity.id
_entity.type
_entity.pdbx_description
1 polymer ?
#
loop_
_entity_poly.entity_id
_entity_poly.type
_entity_poly.pdbx_seq_one_letter_code
_entity_poly.pdbx_strand_id
1 'polypeptide(L)'
;MSHLKDEEIANILSYVVNSWGNPGGTITSSQVKDARKSRGRAEGERHPGTPEAEMKYKGAPSPVGASAKSVGLTPGAPKISPKEFERAKGIFFQRCAGCHGVLRKGATGKPLTTDITREKGTEYLKALINFGSPAGMPNWGTSGELSKGDIDLMARYLQHEPPMPPEFGMPEMKASWKVIVPVSKRPTRPQHSRDIKNFFSVTLRDAGQVAIIDGDTKEVVSIIDTGYAVHISRLSTSGRYVYTIGRDAKINLIDLWMSPPQTVAEIKVGLEARSVETSKYKGFEDKYAIAGSYWPPQYVIMDGLTLEPKKIVSTRGMTVDTQEYHPEPRVAAIVASHEHPEFIVNVKETGRILLVNYEDIDNLQVTTIDAARFLHDGGWDATHRYFLTAANKSNKIAVVDSKERKLAALIDADKIPHPGRGANFKHPKFGPVWATSALGNEKITLIGTDPRRNSKHAWKVVQVLTGQG
;
A
#
# COMPACT_ATOMS: atom_id res chain seq x y z
N MET A 1 0.21 -16.94 -9.34
CA MET A 1 0.47 -18.20 -10.06
C MET A 1 -0.79 -19.05 -10.28
N SER A 2 -1.99 -18.69 -9.81
CA SER A 2 -3.20 -19.51 -10.04
C SER A 2 -3.60 -19.62 -11.52
N HIS A 3 -3.24 -18.63 -12.34
CA HIS A 3 -3.44 -18.59 -13.79
C HIS A 3 -2.45 -19.45 -14.59
N LEU A 4 -1.34 -19.89 -13.99
CA LEU A 4 -0.35 -20.73 -14.67
C LEU A 4 -0.76 -22.20 -14.61
N LYS A 5 -0.51 -22.92 -15.69
CA LYS A 5 -0.62 -24.38 -15.76
C LYS A 5 0.35 -25.01 -14.78
N ASP A 6 0.00 -26.19 -14.26
CA ASP A 6 0.85 -26.91 -13.30
C ASP A 6 2.25 -27.18 -13.87
N GLU A 7 2.33 -27.37 -15.18
CA GLU A 7 3.59 -27.53 -15.92
C GLU A 7 4.43 -26.25 -15.98
N GLU A 8 3.80 -25.08 -16.19
CA GLU A 8 4.52 -23.80 -16.20
C GLU A 8 5.10 -23.48 -14.82
N ILE A 9 4.31 -23.72 -13.77
CA ILE A 9 4.77 -23.57 -12.39
C ILE A 9 5.90 -24.56 -12.08
N ALA A 10 5.76 -25.83 -12.50
CA ALA A 10 6.78 -26.84 -12.33
C ALA A 10 8.11 -26.44 -13.00
N ASN A 11 8.04 -25.90 -14.23
CA ASN A 11 9.21 -25.41 -14.96
C ASN A 11 9.82 -24.18 -14.30
N ILE A 12 9.02 -23.21 -13.87
CA ILE A 12 9.49 -22.01 -13.17
C ILE A 12 10.15 -22.40 -11.85
N LEU A 13 9.51 -23.25 -11.05
CA LEU A 13 10.06 -23.67 -9.76
C LEU A 13 11.33 -24.50 -9.95
N SER A 14 11.36 -25.40 -10.93
CA SER A 14 12.57 -26.14 -11.32
C SER A 14 13.69 -25.18 -11.73
N TYR A 15 13.39 -24.17 -12.55
CA TYR A 15 14.37 -23.16 -12.92
C TYR A 15 14.89 -22.40 -11.70
N VAL A 16 14.01 -21.96 -10.80
CA VAL A 16 14.38 -21.20 -9.59
C VAL A 16 15.28 -22.03 -8.66
N VAL A 17 14.93 -23.29 -8.40
CA VAL A 17 15.72 -24.14 -7.49
C VAL A 17 17.05 -24.59 -8.09
N ASN A 18 17.22 -24.51 -9.41
CA ASN A 18 18.47 -24.83 -10.11
C ASN A 18 19.26 -23.57 -10.55
N SER A 19 18.69 -22.38 -10.37
CA SER A 19 19.36 -21.12 -10.65
C SER A 19 20.21 -20.68 -9.45
N TRP A 20 21.18 -19.80 -9.72
CA TRP A 20 22.03 -19.18 -8.69
C TRP A 20 22.87 -20.16 -7.85
N GLY A 21 23.35 -21.24 -8.49
CA GLY A 21 24.29 -22.18 -7.87
C GLY A 21 23.66 -23.17 -6.87
N ASN A 22 22.34 -23.24 -6.82
CA ASN A 22 21.62 -24.16 -5.96
C ASN A 22 21.64 -25.60 -6.55
N PRO A 23 21.95 -26.65 -5.76
CA PRO A 23 21.83 -28.04 -6.18
C PRO A 23 20.35 -28.48 -6.08
N GLY A 24 19.51 -27.89 -6.92
CA GLY A 24 18.08 -28.17 -6.98
C GLY A 24 17.75 -29.51 -7.64
N GLY A 25 16.48 -29.90 -7.52
CA GLY A 25 15.88 -31.02 -8.25
C GLY A 25 14.86 -30.54 -9.27
N THR A 26 14.28 -31.47 -10.03
CA THR A 26 13.15 -31.18 -10.92
C THR A 26 11.85 -31.26 -10.14
N ILE A 27 11.08 -30.18 -10.16
CA ILE A 27 9.72 -30.15 -9.64
C ILE A 27 8.78 -30.53 -10.79
N THR A 28 7.93 -31.53 -10.56
CA THR A 28 7.01 -32.06 -11.58
C THR A 28 5.65 -31.39 -11.50
N SER A 29 4.91 -31.39 -12.62
CA SER A 29 3.53 -30.91 -12.67
C SER A 29 2.61 -31.66 -11.69
N SER A 30 2.85 -32.95 -11.44
CA SER A 30 2.08 -33.73 -10.46
C SER A 30 2.30 -33.23 -9.04
N GLN A 31 3.55 -32.94 -8.66
CA GLN A 31 3.87 -32.38 -7.33
C GLN A 31 3.22 -31.01 -7.13
N VAL A 32 3.21 -30.16 -8.17
CA VAL A 32 2.50 -28.89 -8.16
C VAL A 32 0.99 -29.11 -7.99
N LYS A 33 0.40 -30.04 -8.75
CA LYS A 33 -1.03 -30.36 -8.69
C LYS A 33 -1.45 -30.85 -7.31
N ASP A 34 -0.67 -31.71 -6.68
CA ASP A 34 -0.96 -32.25 -5.34
C ASP A 34 -0.78 -31.18 -4.26
N ALA A 35 0.23 -30.32 -4.36
CA ALA A 35 0.37 -29.16 -3.49
C ALA A 35 -0.82 -28.19 -3.62
N ARG A 36 -1.34 -27.98 -4.85
CA ARG A 36 -2.52 -27.14 -5.12
C ARG A 36 -3.83 -27.74 -4.61
N LYS A 37 -3.97 -29.07 -4.50
CA LYS A 37 -5.18 -29.69 -3.91
C LYS A 37 -5.38 -29.30 -2.43
N SER A 38 -4.29 -29.06 -1.70
CA SER A 38 -4.34 -28.69 -0.26
C SER A 38 -4.75 -27.24 0.00
N ARG A 39 -4.77 -26.39 -1.03
CA ARG A 39 -5.05 -24.95 -0.94
C ARG A 39 -5.91 -24.58 -2.14
N GLY A 40 -7.23 -24.56 -1.95
CA GLY A 40 -8.25 -24.40 -3.00
C GLY A 40 -7.86 -23.48 -4.15
N ARG A 41 -8.27 -23.87 -5.36
CA ARG A 41 -8.03 -23.13 -6.61
C ARG A 41 -8.61 -21.71 -6.47
N ALA A 42 -7.77 -20.69 -6.65
CA ALA A 42 -8.27 -19.37 -7.01
C ALA A 42 -8.76 -19.47 -8.46
N GLU A 43 -10.06 -19.62 -8.63
CA GLU A 43 -10.75 -19.59 -9.91
C GLU A 43 -10.92 -18.12 -10.34
N GLY A 44 -10.13 -17.68 -11.32
CA GLY A 44 -10.56 -16.60 -12.21
C GLY A 44 -11.58 -17.20 -13.17
N GLU A 45 -12.77 -16.65 -13.38
CA GLU A 45 -13.23 -15.27 -13.21
C GLU A 45 -14.54 -15.19 -12.42
N ARG A 46 -14.75 -14.09 -11.70
CA ARG A 46 -16.10 -13.62 -11.32
C ARG A 46 -16.20 -12.11 -11.48
N HIS A 47 -16.11 -11.61 -12.72
CA HIS A 47 -16.76 -10.40 -13.24
C HIS A 47 -16.15 -10.05 -14.62
N PRO A 48 -16.96 -9.87 -15.70
CA PRO A 48 -16.42 -9.53 -17.02
C PRO A 48 -15.69 -8.18 -17.02
N GLY A 49 -14.41 -8.18 -17.41
CA GLY A 49 -13.63 -6.96 -17.65
C GLY A 49 -12.82 -6.42 -16.46
N THR A 50 -12.84 -7.10 -15.30
CA THR A 50 -11.97 -6.78 -14.15
C THR A 50 -11.12 -7.99 -13.77
N PRO A 51 -9.78 -7.94 -13.89
CA PRO A 51 -8.92 -9.04 -13.50
C PRO A 51 -9.09 -9.42 -12.02
N GLU A 52 -9.02 -10.72 -11.70
CA GLU A 52 -9.15 -11.23 -10.32
C GLU A 52 -8.10 -10.60 -9.37
N ALA A 53 -6.90 -10.35 -9.88
CA ALA A 53 -5.83 -9.66 -9.15
C ALA A 53 -6.25 -8.24 -8.74
N GLU A 54 -6.94 -7.51 -9.63
CA GLU A 54 -7.47 -6.17 -9.33
C GLU A 54 -8.58 -6.23 -8.27
N MET A 55 -9.48 -7.22 -8.35
CA MET A 55 -10.53 -7.40 -7.35
C MET A 55 -9.99 -7.75 -5.96
N LYS A 56 -9.07 -8.71 -5.87
CA LYS A 56 -8.44 -9.12 -4.61
C LYS A 56 -7.65 -7.99 -3.97
N TYR A 57 -6.95 -7.20 -4.79
CA TYR A 57 -6.19 -6.06 -4.31
C TYR A 57 -7.11 -4.98 -3.69
N LYS A 58 -8.21 -4.66 -4.37
CA LYS A 58 -9.15 -3.61 -3.95
C LYS A 58 -10.10 -4.02 -2.82
N GLY A 59 -10.41 -5.31 -2.69
CA GLY A 59 -11.35 -5.87 -1.71
C GLY A 59 -10.74 -6.22 -0.36
N ALA A 60 -9.50 -5.80 -0.06
CA ALA A 60 -8.84 -6.16 1.20
C ALA A 60 -9.55 -5.52 2.42
N PRO A 61 -9.84 -6.28 3.50
CA PRO A 61 -10.62 -5.77 4.64
C PRO A 61 -10.00 -4.55 5.32
N SER A 62 -10.82 -3.53 5.63
CA SER A 62 -10.39 -2.35 6.39
C SER A 62 -10.42 -2.63 7.90
N PRO A 63 -9.34 -2.33 8.64
CA PRO A 63 -9.31 -2.41 10.11
C PRO A 63 -10.15 -1.32 10.80
N VAL A 64 -10.61 -0.30 10.07
CA VAL A 64 -11.35 0.85 10.63
C VAL A 64 -12.73 0.44 11.16
N GLY A 65 -13.37 -0.56 10.54
CA GLY A 65 -14.77 -0.89 10.80
C GLY A 65 -15.10 -1.27 12.24
N ALA A 66 -14.17 -1.91 12.95
CA ALA A 66 -14.35 -2.28 14.35
C ALA A 66 -14.40 -1.06 15.29
N SER A 67 -13.76 0.04 14.90
CA SER A 67 -13.68 1.27 15.70
C SER A 67 -14.76 2.30 15.38
N ALA A 68 -15.44 2.17 14.24
CA ALA A 68 -16.45 3.13 13.80
C ALA A 68 -17.71 3.06 14.67
N LYS A 69 -18.06 4.19 15.30
CA LYS A 69 -19.24 4.31 16.17
C LYS A 69 -20.51 4.30 15.33
N SER A 70 -21.51 3.50 15.72
CA SER A 70 -22.82 3.52 15.09
C SER A 70 -23.48 4.89 15.23
N VAL A 71 -24.06 5.39 14.15
CA VAL A 71 -24.92 6.59 14.17
C VAL A 71 -26.35 6.12 14.45
N GLY A 72 -27.14 6.95 15.14
CA GLY A 72 -28.58 6.74 15.24
C GLY A 72 -29.24 6.62 13.85
N LEU A 73 -30.42 5.98 13.81
CA LEU A 73 -31.15 5.75 12.56
C LEU A 73 -31.44 7.08 11.84
N THR A 74 -30.91 7.23 10.62
CA THR A 74 -31.16 8.38 9.74
C THR A 74 -32.66 8.52 9.43
N PRO A 75 -33.29 9.67 9.72
CA PRO A 75 -34.70 9.91 9.41
C PRO A 75 -35.03 9.72 7.92
N GLY A 76 -36.06 8.92 7.64
CA GLY A 76 -36.53 8.62 6.28
C GLY A 76 -35.64 7.65 5.50
N ALA A 77 -34.66 6.99 6.13
CA ALA A 77 -33.99 5.82 5.57
C ALA A 77 -34.80 4.54 5.87
N PRO A 78 -34.64 3.45 5.07
CA PRO A 78 -35.31 2.18 5.33
C PRO A 78 -35.02 1.64 6.73
N LYS A 79 -35.99 0.97 7.36
CA LYS A 79 -35.80 0.41 8.71
C LYS A 79 -34.64 -0.59 8.75
N ILE A 80 -33.77 -0.44 9.75
CA ILE A 80 -32.68 -1.37 10.05
C ILE A 80 -32.56 -1.47 11.58
N SER A 81 -32.44 -2.67 12.13
CA SER A 81 -32.18 -2.86 13.56
C SER A 81 -30.71 -2.56 13.88
N PRO A 82 -30.36 -2.27 15.15
CA PRO A 82 -28.95 -2.09 15.53
C PRO A 82 -28.06 -3.29 15.20
N LYS A 83 -28.57 -4.52 15.39
CA LYS A 83 -27.84 -5.77 15.07
C LYS A 83 -27.59 -5.91 13.56
N GLU A 84 -28.60 -5.59 12.75
CA GLU A 84 -28.46 -5.54 11.30
C GLU A 84 -27.46 -4.47 10.87
N PHE A 85 -27.53 -3.26 11.44
CA PHE A 85 -26.61 -2.17 11.14
C PHE A 85 -25.16 -2.57 11.40
N GLU A 86 -24.88 -3.19 12.54
CA GLU A 86 -23.53 -3.68 12.87
C GLU A 86 -23.03 -4.77 11.91
N ARG A 87 -23.90 -5.70 11.51
CA ARG A 87 -23.57 -6.70 10.48
C ARG A 87 -23.24 -6.03 9.15
N ALA A 88 -24.08 -5.09 8.70
CA ALA A 88 -23.90 -4.36 7.45
C ALA A 88 -22.61 -3.52 7.46
N LYS A 89 -22.33 -2.85 8.60
CA LYS A 89 -21.08 -2.13 8.84
C LYS A 89 -19.88 -3.06 8.66
N GLY A 90 -19.90 -4.24 9.30
CA GLY A 90 -18.87 -5.26 9.14
C GLY A 90 -18.62 -5.62 7.67
N ILE A 91 -19.69 -5.93 6.92
CA ILE A 91 -19.61 -6.25 5.49
C ILE A 91 -19.00 -5.08 4.69
N PHE A 92 -19.48 -3.85 4.93
CA PHE A 92 -19.03 -2.66 4.22
C PHE A 92 -17.53 -2.43 4.39
N PHE A 93 -17.03 -2.43 5.62
CA PHE A 93 -15.61 -2.19 5.89
C PHE A 93 -14.73 -3.34 5.40
N GLN A 94 -15.25 -4.58 5.39
CA GLN A 94 -14.49 -5.72 4.89
C GLN A 94 -14.42 -5.79 3.37
N ARG A 95 -15.44 -5.32 2.64
CA ARG A 95 -15.58 -5.62 1.20
C ARG A 95 -15.80 -4.40 0.30
N CYS A 96 -16.25 -3.27 0.84
CA CYS A 96 -16.70 -2.12 0.05
C CYS A 96 -15.87 -0.86 0.27
N ALA A 97 -15.42 -0.60 1.50
CA ALA A 97 -14.74 0.63 1.89
C ALA A 97 -13.42 0.86 1.13
N GLY A 98 -12.72 -0.20 0.72
CA GLY A 98 -11.51 -0.08 -0.09
C GLY A 98 -11.73 0.70 -1.40
N CYS A 99 -12.88 0.48 -2.05
CA CYS A 99 -13.28 1.14 -3.29
C CYS A 99 -14.05 2.44 -3.07
N HIS A 100 -14.96 2.47 -2.10
CA HIS A 100 -15.93 3.56 -1.91
C HIS A 100 -15.55 4.56 -0.80
N GLY A 101 -14.47 4.31 -0.06
CA GLY A 101 -14.06 5.09 1.11
C GLY A 101 -14.86 4.72 2.37
N VAL A 102 -14.27 4.91 3.55
CA VAL A 102 -14.95 4.65 4.82
C VAL A 102 -16.11 5.63 5.04
N LEU A 103 -15.99 6.85 4.50
CA LEU A 103 -17.04 7.87 4.51
C LEU A 103 -17.95 7.82 3.27
N ARG A 104 -17.81 6.80 2.42
CA ARG A 104 -18.61 6.61 1.19
C ARG A 104 -18.51 7.74 0.16
N LYS A 105 -17.52 8.63 0.26
CA LYS A 105 -17.32 9.75 -0.68
C LYS A 105 -16.63 9.35 -1.98
N GLY A 106 -16.35 8.06 -2.16
CA GLY A 106 -15.73 7.53 -3.36
C GLY A 106 -14.21 7.50 -3.26
N ALA A 107 -13.62 6.55 -3.99
CA ALA A 107 -12.19 6.51 -4.23
C ALA A 107 -11.96 5.95 -5.64
N THR A 108 -11.82 4.64 -5.77
CA THR A 108 -11.83 4.02 -7.11
C THR A 108 -13.25 3.70 -7.60
N GLY A 109 -14.18 3.46 -6.67
CA GLY A 109 -15.61 3.35 -6.92
C GLY A 109 -16.32 4.69 -6.70
N LYS A 110 -17.50 4.83 -7.30
CA LYS A 110 -18.36 6.03 -7.19
C LYS A 110 -18.77 6.31 -5.73
N PRO A 111 -19.08 7.57 -5.38
CA PRO A 111 -19.65 7.87 -4.07
C PRO A 111 -20.97 7.12 -3.82
N LEU A 112 -21.16 6.69 -2.57
CA LEU A 112 -22.37 6.00 -2.06
C LEU A 112 -22.96 6.78 -0.87
N THR A 113 -22.97 8.11 -0.96
CA THR A 113 -23.55 9.00 0.04
C THR A 113 -25.07 8.98 -0.04
N THR A 114 -25.72 9.37 1.06
CA THR A 114 -27.18 9.23 1.25
C THR A 114 -27.99 10.04 0.27
N ASP A 115 -27.51 11.20 -0.18
CA ASP A 115 -28.10 12.00 -1.26
C ASP A 115 -28.24 11.19 -2.57
N ILE A 116 -27.23 10.38 -2.90
CA ILE A 116 -27.23 9.54 -4.11
C ILE A 116 -28.03 8.25 -3.88
N THR A 117 -27.75 7.54 -2.79
CA THR A 117 -28.29 6.19 -2.57
C THR A 117 -29.80 6.22 -2.28
N ARG A 118 -30.31 7.28 -1.64
CA ARG A 118 -31.75 7.44 -1.40
C ARG A 118 -32.51 7.80 -2.66
N GLU A 119 -31.93 8.59 -3.58
CA GLU A 119 -32.53 8.87 -4.89
C GLU A 119 -32.67 7.58 -5.71
N LYS A 120 -31.65 6.70 -5.67
CA LYS A 120 -31.69 5.42 -6.39
C LYS A 120 -32.65 4.40 -5.77
N GLY A 121 -32.77 4.39 -4.44
CA GLY A 121 -33.68 3.52 -3.72
C GLY A 121 -33.21 2.06 -3.57
N THR A 122 -33.84 1.35 -2.64
CA THR A 122 -33.42 0.02 -2.17
C THR A 122 -33.36 -1.03 -3.29
N GLU A 123 -34.36 -1.09 -4.16
CA GLU A 123 -34.43 -2.15 -5.20
C GLU A 123 -33.36 -1.96 -6.28
N TYR A 124 -33.07 -0.72 -6.67
CA TYR A 124 -31.94 -0.43 -7.56
C TYR A 124 -30.62 -0.87 -6.92
N LEU A 125 -30.39 -0.50 -5.66
CA LEU A 125 -29.16 -0.86 -4.95
C LEU A 125 -29.02 -2.38 -4.81
N LYS A 126 -30.10 -3.11 -4.52
CA LYS A 126 -30.11 -4.58 -4.47
C LYS A 126 -29.72 -5.18 -5.82
N ALA A 127 -30.31 -4.69 -6.92
CA ALA A 127 -29.96 -5.15 -8.26
C ALA A 127 -28.48 -4.90 -8.57
N LEU A 128 -27.98 -3.70 -8.28
CA LEU A 128 -26.59 -3.32 -8.54
C LEU A 128 -25.60 -4.14 -7.70
N ILE A 129 -25.88 -4.39 -6.41
CA ILE A 129 -25.04 -5.23 -5.55
C ILE A 129 -25.09 -6.70 -5.99
N ASN A 130 -26.26 -7.17 -6.43
CA ASN A 130 -26.46 -8.55 -6.86
C ASN A 130 -25.70 -8.86 -8.16
N PHE A 131 -25.83 -7.99 -9.17
CA PHE A 131 -25.31 -8.22 -10.52
C PHE A 131 -23.97 -7.53 -10.81
N GLY A 132 -23.56 -6.58 -9.96
CA GLY A 132 -22.39 -5.74 -10.22
C GLY A 132 -22.62 -4.77 -11.37
N SER A 133 -21.53 -4.23 -11.94
CA SER A 133 -21.61 -3.40 -13.14
C SER A 133 -20.38 -3.57 -14.04
N PRO A 134 -20.52 -3.43 -15.38
CA PRO A 134 -19.40 -3.50 -16.33
C PRO A 134 -18.27 -2.50 -16.03
N ALA A 135 -18.53 -1.45 -15.26
CA ALA A 135 -17.54 -0.48 -14.82
C ALA A 135 -16.63 -0.96 -13.67
N GLY A 136 -16.69 -2.25 -13.31
CA GLY A 136 -15.81 -2.91 -12.35
C GLY A 136 -16.38 -3.03 -10.93
N MET A 137 -17.69 -2.90 -10.75
CA MET A 137 -18.33 -3.27 -9.48
C MET A 137 -18.57 -4.79 -9.46
N PRO A 138 -18.06 -5.53 -8.46
CA PRO A 138 -18.22 -6.98 -8.40
C PRO A 138 -19.69 -7.41 -8.28
N ASN A 139 -20.01 -8.59 -8.82
CA ASN A 139 -21.33 -9.20 -8.82
C ASN A 139 -21.57 -10.03 -7.56
N TRP A 140 -21.57 -9.39 -6.38
CA TRP A 140 -21.54 -10.07 -5.08
C TRP A 140 -22.65 -11.10 -4.85
N GLY A 141 -23.83 -10.90 -5.45
CA GLY A 141 -24.95 -11.83 -5.31
C GLY A 141 -24.88 -13.00 -6.29
N THR A 142 -24.68 -12.74 -7.58
CA THR A 142 -24.59 -13.82 -8.57
C THR A 142 -23.28 -14.61 -8.47
N SER A 143 -22.25 -14.06 -7.83
CA SER A 143 -21.07 -14.82 -7.40
C SER A 143 -21.34 -15.73 -6.19
N GLY A 144 -22.42 -15.51 -5.44
CA GLY A 144 -22.71 -16.23 -4.21
C GLY A 144 -21.88 -15.78 -3.00
N GLU A 145 -21.15 -14.68 -3.11
CA GLU A 145 -20.33 -14.16 -1.99
C GLU A 145 -21.15 -13.42 -0.93
N LEU A 146 -22.30 -12.86 -1.30
CA LEU A 146 -23.29 -12.29 -0.40
C LEU A 146 -24.63 -13.01 -0.56
N SER A 147 -25.27 -13.34 0.56
CA SER A 147 -26.62 -13.89 0.57
C SER A 147 -27.66 -12.85 0.14
N LYS A 148 -28.85 -13.29 -0.29
CA LYS A 148 -29.98 -12.37 -0.57
C LYS A 148 -30.29 -11.45 0.62
N GLY A 149 -30.19 -11.99 1.84
CA GLY A 149 -30.38 -11.21 3.07
C GLY A 149 -29.29 -10.15 3.27
N ASP A 150 -28.03 -10.49 3.00
CA ASP A 150 -26.93 -9.52 3.07
C ASP A 150 -27.04 -8.42 2.01
N ILE A 151 -27.53 -8.75 0.81
CA ILE A 151 -27.75 -7.78 -0.26
C ILE A 151 -28.84 -6.78 0.14
N ASP A 152 -29.97 -7.26 0.65
CA ASP A 152 -31.04 -6.40 1.16
C ASP A 152 -30.55 -5.51 2.31
N LEU A 153 -29.83 -6.12 3.25
CA LEU A 153 -29.24 -5.44 4.39
C LEU A 153 -28.28 -4.32 3.95
N MET A 154 -27.39 -4.60 2.99
CA MET A 154 -26.44 -3.62 2.47
C MET A 154 -27.15 -2.49 1.72
N ALA A 155 -28.17 -2.80 0.92
CA ALA A 155 -28.95 -1.78 0.21
C ALA A 155 -29.67 -0.81 1.17
N ARG A 156 -30.19 -1.32 2.30
CA ARG A 156 -30.76 -0.47 3.37
C ARG A 156 -29.67 0.34 4.07
N TYR A 157 -28.59 -0.32 4.52
CA TYR A 157 -27.46 0.33 5.20
C TYR A 157 -26.83 1.47 4.40
N LEU A 158 -26.74 1.34 3.07
CA LEU A 158 -26.18 2.37 2.19
C LEU A 158 -27.00 3.67 2.15
N GLN A 159 -28.25 3.63 2.61
CA GLN A 159 -29.16 4.79 2.69
C GLN A 159 -29.16 5.45 4.08
N HIS A 160 -28.42 4.90 5.04
CA HIS A 160 -28.11 5.56 6.31
C HIS A 160 -26.80 6.33 6.23
N GLU A 161 -26.70 7.41 7.01
CA GLU A 161 -25.46 8.16 7.17
C GLU A 161 -24.32 7.21 7.62
N PRO A 162 -23.13 7.31 7.01
CA PRO A 162 -22.03 6.43 7.35
C PRO A 162 -21.56 6.69 8.80
N PRO A 163 -21.23 5.63 9.56
CA PRO A 163 -20.59 5.81 10.85
C PRO A 163 -19.25 6.51 10.68
N MET A 164 -19.03 7.57 11.46
CA MET A 164 -17.76 8.28 11.47
C MET A 164 -16.76 7.48 12.29
N PRO A 165 -15.65 7.00 11.71
CA PRO A 165 -14.62 6.36 12.50
C PRO A 165 -13.89 7.39 13.37
N PRO A 166 -13.35 6.98 14.52
CA PRO A 166 -12.68 7.91 15.43
C PRO A 166 -11.41 8.45 14.76
N GLU A 167 -11.05 9.67 15.14
CA GLU A 167 -9.71 10.19 14.87
C GLU A 167 -8.67 9.44 15.72
N PHE A 168 -7.39 9.61 15.38
CA PHE A 168 -6.28 8.97 16.09
C PHE A 168 -5.11 9.95 16.17
N GLY A 169 -5.07 10.72 17.25
CA GLY A 169 -4.15 11.83 17.45
C GLY A 169 -2.99 11.48 18.38
N MET A 170 -2.29 12.52 18.82
CA MET A 170 -1.12 12.39 19.71
C MET A 170 -1.44 11.63 21.01
N PRO A 171 -2.58 11.84 21.70
CA PRO A 171 -2.91 11.08 22.91
C PRO A 171 -2.99 9.57 22.65
N GLU A 172 -3.69 9.14 21.59
CA GLU A 172 -3.83 7.72 21.26
C GLU A 172 -2.49 7.12 20.82
N MET A 173 -1.69 7.86 20.05
CA MET A 173 -0.34 7.44 19.66
C MET A 173 0.55 7.24 20.88
N LYS A 174 0.64 8.22 21.78
CA LYS A 174 1.44 8.13 23.02
C LYS A 174 0.95 7.01 23.94
N ALA A 175 -0.36 6.79 24.03
CA ALA A 175 -0.92 5.68 24.83
C ALA A 175 -0.54 4.29 24.26
N SER A 176 -0.38 4.19 22.93
CA SER A 176 0.05 2.95 22.27
C SER A 176 1.56 2.76 22.20
N TRP A 177 2.33 3.84 22.39
CA TRP A 177 3.78 3.87 22.22
C TRP A 177 4.49 3.16 23.37
N LYS A 178 5.39 2.24 23.03
CA LYS A 178 6.23 1.53 24.00
C LYS A 178 7.66 1.41 23.49
N VAL A 179 8.61 1.84 24.30
CA VAL A 179 10.03 1.53 24.12
C VAL A 179 10.33 0.27 24.93
N ILE A 180 10.46 -0.86 24.24
CA ILE A 180 10.67 -2.19 24.84
C ILE A 180 12.13 -2.33 25.30
N VAL A 181 13.07 -1.94 24.44
CA VAL A 181 14.51 -1.87 24.77
C VAL A 181 14.98 -0.43 24.58
N PRO A 182 15.23 0.32 25.67
CA PRO A 182 15.77 1.67 25.61
C PRO A 182 17.06 1.74 24.80
N VAL A 183 17.27 2.83 24.05
CA VAL A 183 18.43 3.00 23.17
C VAL A 183 19.75 2.77 23.91
N SER A 184 19.87 3.29 25.14
CA SER A 184 21.04 3.12 26.00
C SER A 184 21.32 1.68 26.44
N LYS A 185 20.36 0.76 26.30
CA LYS A 185 20.50 -0.67 26.62
C LYS A 185 20.67 -1.53 25.37
N ARG A 186 20.63 -0.94 24.17
CA ARG A 186 20.83 -1.69 22.92
C ARG A 186 22.32 -1.99 22.70
N PRO A 187 22.66 -3.05 21.94
CA PRO A 187 24.05 -3.35 21.64
C PRO A 187 24.76 -2.19 20.92
N THR A 188 26.02 -1.93 21.24
CA THR A 188 26.88 -0.96 20.53
C THR A 188 27.61 -1.60 19.34
N ARG A 189 27.49 -2.92 19.18
CA ARG A 189 27.96 -3.72 18.05
C ARG A 189 27.04 -4.96 17.88
N PRO A 190 27.00 -5.60 16.71
CA PRO A 190 26.27 -6.86 16.53
C PRO A 190 26.64 -7.91 17.59
N GLN A 191 25.64 -8.59 18.16
CA GLN A 191 25.80 -9.69 19.11
C GLN A 191 25.94 -11.07 18.42
N HIS A 192 26.07 -11.07 17.09
CA HIS A 192 26.25 -12.24 16.25
C HIS A 192 27.22 -11.92 15.10
N SER A 193 27.71 -12.95 14.42
CA SER A 193 28.65 -12.84 13.29
C SER A 193 27.98 -12.76 11.90
N ARG A 194 26.64 -12.85 11.83
CA ARG A 194 25.88 -12.84 10.56
C ARG A 194 25.93 -11.49 9.83
N ASP A 195 25.84 -11.52 8.50
CA ASP A 195 25.75 -10.31 7.67
C ASP A 195 24.33 -9.74 7.65
N ILE A 196 24.09 -8.71 8.47
CA ILE A 196 22.79 -8.02 8.51
C ILE A 196 22.42 -7.36 7.18
N LYS A 197 23.38 -7.08 6.29
CA LYS A 197 23.10 -6.50 4.97
C LYS A 197 22.49 -7.51 4.03
N ASN A 198 22.73 -8.80 4.27
CA ASN A 198 22.14 -9.89 3.51
C ASN A 198 20.96 -10.55 4.25
N PHE A 199 20.36 -9.89 5.24
CA PHE A 199 19.13 -10.38 5.85
C PHE A 199 17.91 -10.06 4.99
N PHE A 200 16.97 -11.01 4.96
CA PHE A 200 15.65 -10.85 4.38
C PHE A 200 14.61 -10.70 5.48
N SER A 201 13.86 -9.59 5.45
CA SER A 201 12.67 -9.41 6.27
C SER A 201 11.44 -9.83 5.46
N VAL A 202 10.88 -11.00 5.80
CA VAL A 202 9.80 -11.64 5.05
C VAL A 202 8.51 -11.56 5.83
N THR A 203 7.48 -10.98 5.21
CA THR A 203 6.13 -10.87 5.79
C THR A 203 5.43 -12.23 5.80
N LEU A 204 5.03 -12.68 6.99
CA LEU A 204 4.13 -13.83 7.19
C LEU A 204 2.72 -13.28 7.43
N ARG A 205 2.09 -12.84 6.34
CA ARG A 205 0.93 -11.93 6.34
C ARG A 205 -0.19 -12.34 7.28
N ASP A 206 -0.74 -13.54 7.09
CA ASP A 206 -1.96 -13.96 7.80
C ASP A 206 -1.67 -14.37 9.26
N ALA A 207 -0.41 -14.67 9.57
CA ALA A 207 0.06 -14.92 10.94
C ALA A 207 0.37 -13.63 11.71
N GLY A 208 0.38 -12.46 11.05
CA GLY A 208 0.74 -11.19 11.70
C GLY A 208 2.20 -11.15 12.17
N GLN A 209 3.08 -11.80 11.42
CA GLN A 209 4.47 -12.05 11.78
C GLN A 209 5.44 -11.58 10.70
N VAL A 210 6.71 -11.47 11.08
CA VAL A 210 7.84 -11.23 10.18
C VAL A 210 8.95 -12.24 10.50
N ALA A 211 9.44 -12.93 9.48
CA ALA A 211 10.63 -13.75 9.58
C ALA A 211 11.86 -12.94 9.17
N ILE A 212 12.93 -13.00 9.99
CA ILE A 212 14.27 -12.56 9.61
C ILE A 212 15.04 -13.79 9.15
N ILE A 213 15.40 -13.81 7.87
CA ILE A 213 16.07 -14.93 7.23
C ILE A 213 17.47 -14.50 6.82
N ASP A 214 18.46 -15.31 7.18
CA ASP A 214 19.84 -15.13 6.77
C ASP A 214 19.98 -15.43 5.26
N GLY A 215 20.39 -14.45 4.47
CA GLY A 215 20.52 -14.61 3.02
C GLY A 215 21.70 -15.48 2.60
N ASP A 216 22.66 -15.76 3.46
CA ASP A 216 23.80 -16.64 3.18
C ASP A 216 23.44 -18.09 3.51
N THR A 217 22.91 -18.35 4.70
CA THR A 217 22.62 -19.72 5.18
C THR A 217 21.19 -20.19 4.92
N LYS A 218 20.28 -19.26 4.60
CA LYS A 218 18.84 -19.49 4.35
C LYS A 218 18.10 -19.93 5.63
N GLU A 219 18.75 -19.77 6.78
CA GLU A 219 18.20 -20.06 8.09
C GLU A 219 17.23 -18.96 8.54
N VAL A 220 16.13 -19.36 9.18
CA VAL A 220 15.24 -18.42 9.88
C VAL A 220 15.87 -18.05 11.21
N VAL A 221 16.44 -16.86 11.30
CA VAL A 221 17.15 -16.35 12.49
C VAL A 221 16.18 -15.95 13.60
N SER A 222 15.02 -15.41 13.23
CA SER A 222 13.99 -14.98 14.18
C SER A 222 12.62 -14.92 13.50
N ILE A 223 11.56 -15.25 14.25
CA ILE A 223 10.16 -14.99 13.88
C ILE A 223 9.62 -14.01 14.92
N ILE A 224 9.16 -12.85 14.45
CA ILE A 224 8.77 -11.73 15.29
C ILE A 224 7.27 -11.51 15.13
N ASP A 225 6.54 -11.60 16.24
CA ASP A 225 5.12 -11.26 16.31
C ASP A 225 4.95 -9.74 16.25
N THR A 226 4.21 -9.28 15.25
CA THR A 226 3.91 -7.85 15.09
C THR A 226 2.49 -7.51 15.54
N GLY A 227 1.63 -8.52 15.65
CA GLY A 227 0.24 -8.44 16.16
C GLY A 227 -0.84 -8.35 15.07
N TYR A 228 -0.49 -7.93 13.85
CA TYR A 228 -1.43 -7.86 12.73
C TYR A 228 -0.71 -8.00 11.39
N ALA A 229 -1.45 -8.22 10.31
CA ALA A 229 -0.91 -8.42 8.97
C ALA A 229 0.02 -7.27 8.53
N VAL A 230 1.31 -7.56 8.49
CA VAL A 230 2.34 -6.64 7.99
C VAL A 230 2.13 -6.37 6.51
N HIS A 231 2.32 -5.12 6.10
CA HIS A 231 2.23 -4.72 4.71
C HIS A 231 3.62 -4.62 4.07
N ILE A 232 4.56 -3.97 4.74
CA ILE A 232 5.93 -3.78 4.25
C ILE A 232 6.93 -3.75 5.41
N SER A 233 8.18 -4.04 5.07
CA SER A 233 9.37 -3.73 5.87
C SER A 233 10.18 -2.62 5.18
N ARG A 234 10.81 -1.75 5.97
CA ARG A 234 11.80 -0.76 5.52
C ARG A 234 13.02 -0.78 6.41
N LEU A 235 14.16 -0.45 5.85
CA LEU A 235 15.41 -0.34 6.59
C LEU A 235 15.68 1.12 6.93
N SER A 236 16.22 1.33 8.13
CA SER A 236 17.01 2.51 8.47
C SER A 236 18.18 2.69 7.50
N THR A 237 18.75 3.89 7.47
CA THR A 237 19.85 4.21 6.55
C THR A 237 21.15 3.51 6.94
N SER A 238 21.38 3.26 8.23
CA SER A 238 22.49 2.41 8.68
C SER A 238 22.33 0.94 8.34
N GLY A 239 21.12 0.51 7.99
CA GLY A 239 20.75 -0.90 7.80
C GLY A 239 20.58 -1.69 9.09
N ARG A 240 20.79 -1.07 10.27
CA ARG A 240 20.68 -1.74 11.58
C ARG A 240 19.24 -2.06 11.96
N TYR A 241 18.34 -1.12 11.71
CA TYR A 241 16.96 -1.21 12.14
C TYR A 241 16.02 -1.54 10.99
N VAL A 242 15.07 -2.45 11.24
CA VAL A 242 13.92 -2.73 10.36
C VAL A 242 12.66 -2.12 10.98
N TYR A 243 11.91 -1.38 10.18
CA TYR A 243 10.58 -0.86 10.51
C TYR A 243 9.56 -1.67 9.73
N THR A 244 8.62 -2.27 10.45
CA THR A 244 7.47 -2.91 9.81
C THR A 244 6.22 -2.11 10.10
N ILE A 245 5.31 -2.04 9.12
CA ILE A 245 3.99 -1.44 9.32
C ILE A 245 2.89 -2.45 9.00
N GLY A 246 2.04 -2.68 9.99
CA GLY A 246 0.80 -3.44 9.89
C GLY A 246 -0.26 -2.65 9.13
N ARG A 247 -1.16 -3.38 8.47
CA ARG A 247 -2.33 -2.78 7.80
C ARG A 247 -3.25 -2.03 8.76
N ASP A 248 -3.20 -2.36 10.04
CA ASP A 248 -3.86 -1.68 11.15
C ASP A 248 -3.08 -0.45 11.66
N ALA A 249 -2.01 -0.03 10.99
CA ALA A 249 -1.16 1.09 11.38
C ALA A 249 -0.34 0.89 12.67
N LYS A 250 -0.12 -0.36 13.10
CA LYS A 250 0.90 -0.67 14.10
C LYS A 250 2.29 -0.73 13.46
N ILE A 251 3.26 -0.11 14.08
CA ILE A 251 4.67 -0.11 13.67
C ILE A 251 5.48 -0.87 14.72
N ASN A 252 6.39 -1.72 14.25
CA ASN A 252 7.41 -2.36 15.09
C ASN A 252 8.80 -1.94 14.57
N LEU A 253 9.66 -1.50 15.48
CA LEU A 253 11.07 -1.23 15.25
C LEU A 253 11.88 -2.43 15.73
N ILE A 254 12.62 -3.08 14.85
CA ILE A 254 13.39 -4.29 15.11
C ILE A 254 14.88 -3.94 15.04
N ASP A 255 15.66 -4.31 16.06
CA ASP A 255 17.12 -4.14 16.07
C ASP A 255 17.80 -5.41 15.56
N LEU A 256 18.39 -5.35 14.37
CA LEU A 256 19.09 -6.49 13.76
C LEU A 256 20.40 -6.83 14.45
N TRP A 257 20.92 -6.01 15.36
CA TRP A 257 22.17 -6.31 16.08
C TRP A 257 21.97 -7.22 17.29
N MET A 258 20.73 -7.41 17.74
CA MET A 258 20.43 -8.28 18.88
C MET A 258 20.49 -9.76 18.47
N SER A 259 20.75 -10.66 19.44
CA SER A 259 20.71 -12.11 19.22
C SER A 259 19.70 -12.80 20.14
N PRO A 260 18.54 -13.27 19.62
CA PRO A 260 18.05 -13.05 18.26
C PRO A 260 17.60 -11.60 18.01
N PRO A 261 17.49 -11.15 16.73
CA PRO A 261 16.83 -9.90 16.39
C PRO A 261 15.39 -9.86 16.91
N GLN A 262 14.98 -8.72 17.48
CA GLN A 262 13.67 -8.57 18.12
C GLN A 262 13.16 -7.12 18.09
N THR A 263 11.87 -6.94 18.35
CA THR A 263 11.24 -5.62 18.47
C THR A 263 11.78 -4.87 19.69
N VAL A 264 12.29 -3.66 19.47
CA VAL A 264 12.82 -2.75 20.51
C VAL A 264 11.91 -1.56 20.79
N ALA A 265 10.97 -1.24 19.90
CA ALA A 265 9.91 -0.28 20.14
C ALA A 265 8.67 -0.58 19.28
N GLU A 266 7.49 -0.21 19.76
CA GLU A 266 6.23 -0.30 19.02
C GLU A 266 5.37 0.96 19.21
N ILE A 267 4.56 1.29 18.20
CA ILE A 267 3.56 2.37 18.26
C ILE A 267 2.42 2.09 17.28
N LYS A 268 1.22 2.62 17.53
CA LYS A 268 0.13 2.68 16.56
C LYS A 268 -0.04 4.13 16.11
N VAL A 269 -0.12 4.36 14.78
CA VAL A 269 -0.17 5.73 14.20
C VAL A 269 -1.50 6.07 13.52
N GLY A 270 -2.47 5.18 13.62
CA GLY A 270 -3.78 5.31 12.99
C GLY A 270 -4.60 4.04 13.15
N LEU A 271 -5.66 3.92 12.35
CA LEU A 271 -6.53 2.75 12.31
C LEU A 271 -6.26 1.90 11.07
N GLU A 272 -5.80 2.51 9.99
CA GLU A 272 -5.44 1.81 8.75
C GLU A 272 -4.25 2.50 8.09
N ALA A 273 -3.19 1.77 7.74
CA ALA A 273 -2.00 2.32 7.09
C ALA A 273 -1.34 1.32 6.14
N ARG A 274 -0.46 1.81 5.27
CA ARG A 274 0.27 0.97 4.29
C ARG A 274 1.73 1.37 4.13
N SER A 275 2.13 2.57 4.52
CA SER A 275 3.47 3.07 4.25
C SER A 275 4.20 3.47 5.52
N VAL A 276 5.47 3.09 5.55
CA VAL A 276 6.49 3.59 6.47
C VAL A 276 7.74 3.82 5.63
N GLU A 277 8.59 4.77 6.00
CA GLU A 277 9.91 5.02 5.41
C GLU A 277 10.83 5.70 6.42
N THR A 278 12.13 5.70 6.15
CA THR A 278 13.20 6.23 7.02
C THR A 278 13.95 7.40 6.37
N SER A 279 14.51 8.31 7.17
CA SER A 279 15.29 9.44 6.66
C SER A 279 16.59 8.96 6.00
N LYS A 280 16.76 9.28 4.71
CA LYS A 280 17.87 8.79 3.85
C LYS A 280 18.80 9.89 3.34
N TYR A 281 18.55 11.14 3.69
CA TYR A 281 19.46 12.22 3.37
C TYR A 281 20.71 12.13 4.23
N LYS A 282 21.86 12.47 3.64
CA LYS A 282 23.16 12.43 4.32
C LYS A 282 23.15 13.36 5.54
N GLY A 283 23.61 12.86 6.69
CA GLY A 283 23.58 13.59 7.97
C GLY A 283 22.28 13.43 8.77
N PHE A 284 21.31 12.68 8.24
CA PHE A 284 20.04 12.36 8.89
C PHE A 284 19.86 10.84 9.05
N GLU A 285 20.96 10.08 9.02
CA GLU A 285 20.94 8.64 9.19
C GLU A 285 20.25 8.27 10.52
N ASP A 286 19.24 7.40 10.43
CA ASP A 286 18.47 6.86 11.55
C ASP A 286 17.73 7.89 12.42
N LYS A 287 17.71 9.17 12.01
CA LYS A 287 17.13 10.27 12.78
C LYS A 287 15.61 10.19 12.85
N TYR A 288 14.95 9.90 11.72
CA TYR A 288 13.49 9.89 11.64
C TYR A 288 12.94 8.68 10.89
N ALA A 289 11.72 8.31 11.26
CA ALA A 289 10.83 7.50 10.46
C ALA A 289 9.54 8.27 10.19
N ILE A 290 8.87 7.98 9.09
CA ILE A 290 7.56 8.53 8.74
C ILE A 290 6.60 7.39 8.42
N ALA A 291 5.34 7.53 8.82
CA ALA A 291 4.29 6.59 8.45
C ALA A 291 3.06 7.31 7.90
N GLY A 292 2.42 6.68 6.91
CA GLY A 292 1.24 7.20 6.23
C GLY A 292 0.02 6.33 6.46
N SER A 293 -1.08 6.94 6.91
CA SER A 293 -2.34 6.27 7.16
C SER A 293 -3.38 6.56 6.08
N TYR A 294 -4.23 5.56 5.86
CA TYR A 294 -5.49 5.70 5.14
C TYR A 294 -6.54 6.33 6.06
N TRP A 295 -6.62 5.85 7.31
CA TRP A 295 -7.48 6.44 8.32
C TRP A 295 -6.77 6.59 9.68
N PRO A 296 -6.81 7.78 10.30
CA PRO A 296 -7.22 9.04 9.68
C PRO A 296 -6.37 9.38 8.44
N PRO A 297 -6.84 10.25 7.54
CA PRO A 297 -6.02 10.75 6.43
C PRO A 297 -4.93 11.68 6.99
N GLN A 298 -3.77 11.10 7.29
CA GLN A 298 -2.63 11.78 7.91
C GLN A 298 -1.30 11.05 7.63
N TYR A 299 -0.20 11.74 7.89
CA TYR A 299 1.11 11.12 8.09
C TYR A 299 1.70 11.56 9.43
N VAL A 300 2.63 10.75 9.94
CA VAL A 300 3.27 10.95 11.25
C VAL A 300 4.77 10.82 11.11
N ILE A 301 5.52 11.86 11.50
CA ILE A 301 6.97 11.81 11.68
C ILE A 301 7.26 11.38 13.11
N MET A 302 8.15 10.41 13.26
CA MET A 302 8.57 9.82 14.53
C MET A 302 10.08 9.86 14.65
N ASP A 303 10.57 9.88 15.89
CA ASP A 303 11.98 9.61 16.18
C ASP A 303 12.38 8.23 15.65
N GLY A 304 13.50 8.17 14.92
CA GLY A 304 13.93 6.95 14.24
C GLY A 304 14.35 5.84 15.20
N LEU A 305 14.89 6.17 16.38
CA LEU A 305 15.41 5.17 17.31
C LEU A 305 14.37 4.69 18.32
N THR A 306 13.35 5.48 18.60
CA THR A 306 12.39 5.21 19.68
C THR A 306 10.96 5.07 19.22
N LEU A 307 10.64 5.49 17.98
CA LEU A 307 9.28 5.67 17.47
C LEU A 307 8.44 6.70 18.22
N GLU A 308 9.07 7.57 19.04
CA GLU A 308 8.34 8.66 19.68
C GLU A 308 7.64 9.52 18.63
N PRO A 309 6.30 9.72 18.70
CA PRO A 309 5.58 10.51 17.72
C PRO A 309 5.92 11.99 17.90
N LYS A 310 6.44 12.63 16.85
CA LYS A 310 6.92 14.03 16.88
C LYS A 310 5.96 15.00 16.20
N LYS A 311 5.51 14.69 14.99
CA LYS A 311 4.64 15.58 14.19
C LYS A 311 3.57 14.77 13.48
N ILE A 312 2.31 15.21 13.60
CA ILE A 312 1.16 14.64 12.89
C ILE A 312 0.64 15.70 11.94
N VAL A 313 0.42 15.34 10.68
CA VAL A 313 -0.11 16.27 9.67
C VAL A 313 -1.25 15.61 8.91
N SER A 314 -2.41 16.26 8.87
CA SER A 314 -3.55 15.78 8.10
C SER A 314 -3.31 15.93 6.60
N THR A 315 -3.89 15.02 5.82
CA THR A 315 -3.87 15.07 4.35
C THR A 315 -5.23 15.42 3.74
N ARG A 316 -6.24 15.73 4.55
CA ARG A 316 -7.50 16.32 4.09
C ARG A 316 -7.23 17.60 3.31
N GLY A 317 -7.94 17.81 2.21
CA GLY A 317 -7.70 18.97 1.35
C GLY A 317 -8.38 18.89 -0.01
N MET A 318 -7.94 19.75 -0.92
CA MET A 318 -8.57 19.94 -2.23
C MET A 318 -7.97 19.00 -3.27
N THR A 319 -8.80 18.50 -4.19
CA THR A 319 -8.34 17.74 -5.36
C THR A 319 -7.56 18.62 -6.33
N VAL A 320 -6.57 18.03 -7.01
CA VAL A 320 -5.72 18.74 -7.98
C VAL A 320 -6.47 19.21 -9.23
N ASP A 321 -7.51 18.49 -9.63
CA ASP A 321 -8.25 18.71 -10.87
C ASP A 321 -9.41 19.70 -10.69
N THR A 322 -10.35 19.39 -9.79
CA THR A 322 -11.59 20.15 -9.60
C THR A 322 -11.51 21.16 -8.46
N GLN A 323 -10.43 21.13 -7.67
CA GLN A 323 -10.32 21.88 -6.42
C GLN A 323 -11.53 21.70 -5.50
N GLU A 324 -12.07 20.47 -5.45
CA GLU A 324 -13.13 20.12 -4.51
C GLU A 324 -12.54 19.54 -3.24
N TYR A 325 -13.15 19.86 -2.10
CA TYR A 325 -12.70 19.32 -0.82
C TYR A 325 -12.94 17.80 -0.76
N HIS A 326 -11.88 17.05 -0.48
CA HIS A 326 -11.92 15.61 -0.29
C HIS A 326 -11.63 15.25 1.18
N PRO A 327 -12.56 14.59 1.90
CA PRO A 327 -12.45 14.35 3.33
C PRO A 327 -11.60 13.13 3.71
N GLU A 328 -11.26 12.29 2.73
CA GLU A 328 -10.49 11.05 2.93
C GLU A 328 -9.29 10.87 1.97
N PRO A 329 -8.33 11.82 1.85
CA PRO A 329 -7.17 11.66 0.96
C PRO A 329 -6.09 10.79 1.59
N ARG A 330 -6.09 9.51 1.22
CA ARG A 330 -5.25 8.48 1.85
C ARG A 330 -3.78 8.64 1.45
N VAL A 331 -2.87 8.44 2.40
CA VAL A 331 -1.43 8.39 2.09
C VAL A 331 -1.11 7.05 1.45
N ALA A 332 -0.59 7.07 0.23
CA ALA A 332 -0.19 5.88 -0.52
C ALA A 332 1.27 5.52 -0.23
N ALA A 333 2.17 5.66 -1.21
CA ALA A 333 3.60 5.46 -0.99
C ALA A 333 4.26 6.66 -0.30
N ILE A 334 5.32 6.34 0.47
CA ILE A 334 6.28 7.31 0.97
C ILE A 334 7.66 6.82 0.55
N VAL A 335 8.48 7.72 0.01
CA VAL A 335 9.93 7.51 -0.21
C VAL A 335 10.71 8.63 0.47
N ALA A 336 12.01 8.42 0.73
CA ALA A 336 12.87 9.47 1.27
C ALA A 336 13.81 9.99 0.17
N SER A 337 13.92 11.32 0.10
CA SER A 337 14.79 12.01 -0.83
C SER A 337 16.27 11.76 -0.49
N HIS A 338 17.08 11.70 -1.55
CA HIS A 338 18.54 11.67 -1.47
C HIS A 338 19.16 13.04 -1.83
N GLU A 339 18.36 13.97 -2.33
CA GLU A 339 18.80 15.31 -2.77
C GLU A 339 18.56 16.37 -1.71
N HIS A 340 17.58 16.16 -0.82
CA HIS A 340 17.25 17.02 0.31
C HIS A 340 16.82 16.18 1.52
N PRO A 341 16.87 16.73 2.75
CA PRO A 341 16.31 16.13 3.95
C PRO A 341 14.77 16.17 3.95
N GLU A 342 14.19 15.43 2.99
CA GLU A 342 12.75 15.42 2.72
C GLU A 342 12.18 14.00 2.62
N PHE A 343 10.96 13.83 3.10
CA PHE A 343 10.10 12.70 2.73
C PHE A 343 9.21 13.11 1.56
N ILE A 344 9.00 12.20 0.61
CA ILE A 344 8.09 12.38 -0.52
C ILE A 344 6.86 11.51 -0.28
N VAL A 345 5.70 12.15 -0.08
CA VAL A 345 4.45 11.51 0.35
C VAL A 345 3.41 11.64 -0.76
N ASN A 346 2.93 10.50 -1.27
CA ASN A 346 1.83 10.48 -2.21
C ASN A 346 0.47 10.57 -1.49
N VAL A 347 -0.34 11.56 -1.83
CA VAL A 347 -1.72 11.72 -1.34
C VAL A 347 -2.69 11.33 -2.46
N LYS A 348 -3.33 10.17 -2.28
CA LYS A 348 -3.99 9.41 -3.34
C LYS A 348 -5.15 10.17 -3.99
N GLU A 349 -6.22 10.44 -3.27
CA GLU A 349 -7.47 10.94 -3.87
C GLU A 349 -7.36 12.39 -4.36
N THR A 350 -6.54 13.21 -3.71
CA THR A 350 -6.29 14.60 -4.10
C THR A 350 -5.27 14.73 -5.22
N GLY A 351 -4.44 13.70 -5.45
CA GLY A 351 -3.46 13.71 -6.54
C GLY A 351 -2.26 14.63 -6.30
N ARG A 352 -1.91 14.82 -5.03
CA ARG A 352 -0.79 15.68 -4.59
C ARG A 352 0.38 14.86 -4.10
N ILE A 353 1.59 15.31 -4.41
CA ILE A 353 2.84 14.78 -3.89
C ILE A 353 3.41 15.83 -2.94
N LEU A 354 3.67 15.46 -1.69
CA LEU A 354 4.21 16.37 -0.68
C LEU A 354 5.69 16.08 -0.45
N LEU A 355 6.53 17.10 -0.58
CA LEU A 355 7.94 17.06 -0.17
C LEU A 355 8.02 17.71 1.21
N VAL A 356 8.13 16.87 2.23
CA VAL A 356 8.06 17.24 3.64
C VAL A 356 9.48 17.34 4.19
N ASN A 357 9.96 18.56 4.38
CA ASN A 357 11.30 18.83 4.90
C ASN A 357 11.36 18.55 6.41
N TYR A 358 12.33 17.75 6.84
CA TYR A 358 12.52 17.32 8.23
C TYR A 358 13.79 17.89 8.89
N GLU A 359 14.40 18.95 8.34
CA GLU A 359 15.46 19.71 9.01
C GLU A 359 14.93 20.37 10.28
N ASP A 360 13.74 20.97 10.17
CA ASP A 360 13.01 21.61 11.26
C ASP A 360 11.54 21.15 11.20
N ILE A 361 11.20 20.20 12.07
CA ILE A 361 9.84 19.66 12.17
C ILE A 361 8.89 20.53 13.00
N ASP A 362 9.42 21.52 13.73
CA ASP A 362 8.64 22.48 14.49
C ASP A 362 8.12 23.56 13.53
N ASN A 363 9.00 24.11 12.68
CA ASN A 363 8.69 25.04 11.59
C ASN A 363 8.58 24.31 10.24
N LEU A 364 7.71 23.30 10.19
CA LEU A 364 7.62 22.33 9.10
C LEU A 364 7.38 22.99 7.74
N GLN A 365 8.34 22.84 6.82
CA GLN A 365 8.19 23.24 5.42
C GLN A 365 7.70 22.07 4.57
N VAL A 366 6.67 22.32 3.76
CA VAL A 366 6.12 21.33 2.83
C VAL A 366 5.94 21.95 1.46
N THR A 367 6.63 21.41 0.46
CA THR A 367 6.33 21.72 -0.95
C THR A 367 5.23 20.79 -1.44
N THR A 368 4.15 21.36 -1.96
CA THR A 368 3.04 20.59 -2.54
C THR A 368 3.16 20.62 -4.06
N ILE A 369 3.28 19.44 -4.67
CA ILE A 369 3.32 19.26 -6.12
C ILE A 369 1.99 18.67 -6.57
N ASP A 370 1.31 19.42 -7.43
CA ASP A 370 0.11 18.98 -8.13
C ASP A 370 0.51 18.00 -9.25
N ALA A 371 -0.04 16.78 -9.21
CA ALA A 371 0.29 15.70 -10.14
C ALA A 371 -0.96 15.16 -10.85
N ALA A 372 -1.49 14.03 -10.41
CA ALA A 372 -2.71 13.42 -10.95
C ALA A 372 -3.40 12.59 -9.87
N ARG A 373 -4.73 12.51 -9.89
CA ARG A 373 -5.48 11.76 -8.89
C ARG A 373 -5.13 10.27 -8.90
N PHE A 374 -5.39 9.63 -7.77
CA PHE A 374 -5.14 8.22 -7.53
C PHE A 374 -3.66 7.83 -7.58
N LEU A 375 -2.79 8.73 -7.09
CA LEU A 375 -1.40 8.40 -6.80
C LEU A 375 -1.32 7.14 -5.93
N HIS A 376 -0.34 6.31 -6.25
CA HIS A 376 -0.17 5.02 -5.63
C HIS A 376 1.29 4.81 -5.24
N ASP A 377 1.97 3.91 -5.94
CA ASP A 377 3.33 3.47 -5.72
C ASP A 377 4.28 4.03 -6.76
N GLY A 378 5.56 3.89 -6.51
CA GLY A 378 6.61 4.49 -7.30
C GLY A 378 7.97 4.24 -6.69
N GLY A 379 9.01 4.62 -7.43
CA GLY A 379 10.38 4.51 -6.95
C GLY A 379 11.30 5.46 -7.68
N TRP A 380 12.53 5.48 -7.21
CA TRP A 380 13.58 6.30 -7.76
C TRP A 380 14.03 5.79 -9.13
N ASP A 381 14.44 6.70 -9.99
CA ASP A 381 15.35 6.38 -11.09
C ASP A 381 16.72 5.91 -10.55
N ALA A 382 17.57 5.37 -11.41
CA ALA A 382 18.89 4.86 -11.03
C ALA A 382 19.81 5.89 -10.34
N THR A 383 19.58 7.19 -10.55
CA THR A 383 20.37 8.27 -9.94
C THR A 383 19.84 8.73 -8.57
N HIS A 384 18.69 8.21 -8.14
CA HIS A 384 18.01 8.64 -6.91
C HIS A 384 17.62 10.13 -6.87
N ARG A 385 17.43 10.75 -8.05
CA ARG A 385 16.99 12.15 -8.16
C ARG A 385 15.53 12.27 -8.55
N TYR A 386 15.06 11.43 -9.46
CA TYR A 386 13.71 11.51 -10.00
C TYR A 386 12.83 10.41 -9.42
N PHE A 387 11.73 10.82 -8.79
CA PHE A 387 10.74 9.90 -8.26
C PHE A 387 9.66 9.68 -9.32
N LEU A 388 9.57 8.46 -9.86
CA LEU A 388 8.56 8.04 -10.81
C LEU A 388 7.45 7.31 -10.06
N THR A 389 6.22 7.82 -10.15
CA THR A 389 5.07 7.26 -9.43
C THR A 389 3.82 7.14 -10.28
N ALA A 390 3.09 6.05 -10.09
CA ALA A 390 1.86 5.77 -10.80
C ALA A 390 0.66 6.49 -10.17
N ALA A 391 -0.03 7.29 -10.96
CA ALA A 391 -1.41 7.69 -10.76
C ALA A 391 -2.31 6.65 -11.44
N ASN A 392 -2.46 5.50 -10.78
CA ASN A 392 -2.84 4.25 -11.46
C ASN A 392 -4.22 4.32 -12.13
N LYS A 393 -5.24 4.87 -11.45
CA LYS A 393 -6.59 5.03 -12.01
C LYS A 393 -6.74 6.20 -12.95
N SER A 394 -5.74 7.06 -13.04
CA SER A 394 -5.62 8.08 -14.08
C SER A 394 -4.74 7.65 -15.25
N ASN A 395 -4.22 6.40 -15.24
CA ASN A 395 -3.33 5.85 -16.26
C ASN A 395 -2.12 6.77 -16.56
N LYS A 396 -1.49 7.32 -15.52
CA LYS A 396 -0.36 8.24 -15.67
C LYS A 396 0.81 7.84 -14.78
N ILE A 397 2.03 8.18 -15.21
CA ILE A 397 3.25 8.16 -14.41
C ILE A 397 3.69 9.61 -14.21
N ALA A 398 3.63 10.09 -12.97
CA ALA A 398 4.20 11.38 -12.58
C ALA A 398 5.69 11.21 -12.29
N VAL A 399 6.49 12.16 -12.77
CA VAL A 399 7.93 12.23 -12.51
C VAL A 399 8.21 13.50 -11.70
N VAL A 400 8.73 13.35 -10.50
CA VAL A 400 9.13 14.45 -9.63
C VAL A 400 10.64 14.59 -9.65
N ASP A 401 11.15 15.78 -9.98
CA ASP A 401 12.54 16.13 -9.73
C ASP A 401 12.70 16.53 -8.26
N SER A 402 13.21 15.62 -7.44
CA SER A 402 13.34 15.87 -6.00
C SER A 402 14.33 16.99 -5.69
N LYS A 403 15.34 17.18 -6.55
CA LYS A 403 16.32 18.25 -6.38
C LYS A 403 15.72 19.64 -6.59
N GLU A 404 14.94 19.78 -7.67
CA GLU A 404 14.32 21.06 -8.04
C GLU A 404 12.92 21.24 -7.43
N ARG A 405 12.45 20.26 -6.64
CA ARG A 405 11.15 20.24 -5.96
C ARG A 405 9.94 20.50 -6.88
N LYS A 406 9.95 19.93 -8.08
CA LYS A 406 8.92 20.18 -9.10
C LYS A 406 8.52 18.93 -9.88
N LEU A 407 7.33 18.98 -10.48
CA LEU A 407 6.92 18.00 -11.48
C LEU A 407 7.78 18.18 -12.75
N ALA A 408 8.51 17.13 -13.13
CA ALA A 408 9.33 17.10 -14.33
C ALA A 408 8.53 16.65 -15.56
N ALA A 409 7.62 15.68 -15.38
CA ALA A 409 6.78 15.16 -16.44
C ALA A 409 5.54 14.45 -15.89
N LEU A 410 4.52 14.32 -16.74
CA LEU A 410 3.36 13.47 -16.53
C LEU A 410 3.15 12.64 -17.80
N ILE A 411 3.46 11.35 -17.71
CA ILE A 411 3.57 10.43 -18.85
C ILE A 411 2.32 9.56 -18.88
N ASP A 412 1.68 9.43 -20.05
CA ASP A 412 0.55 8.50 -20.20
C ASP A 412 1.03 7.04 -20.15
N ALA A 413 0.28 6.22 -19.42
CA ALA A 413 0.38 4.77 -19.39
C ALA A 413 -0.89 4.17 -19.99
N ASP A 414 -0.83 2.91 -20.41
CA ASP A 414 -1.95 2.30 -21.12
C ASP A 414 -3.16 2.03 -20.19
N LYS A 415 -2.98 1.22 -19.13
CA LYS A 415 -4.06 0.91 -18.18
C LYS A 415 -3.53 0.43 -16.82
N ILE A 416 -3.83 1.15 -15.75
CA ILE A 416 -3.51 0.79 -14.35
C ILE A 416 -2.04 0.35 -14.20
N PRO A 417 -1.06 1.26 -14.45
CA PRO A 417 0.34 0.96 -14.16
C PRO A 417 0.51 0.64 -12.67
N HIS A 418 1.32 -0.37 -12.35
CA HIS A 418 1.58 -0.79 -10.99
C HIS A 418 3.04 -1.23 -10.81
N PRO A 419 3.96 -0.28 -10.55
CA PRO A 419 5.39 -0.56 -10.57
C PRO A 419 5.93 -1.28 -9.34
N GLY A 420 5.24 -1.25 -8.20
CA GLY A 420 5.93 -1.31 -6.92
C GLY A 420 6.89 -0.12 -6.79
N ARG A 421 8.20 -0.41 -6.77
CA ARG A 421 9.26 0.61 -6.91
C ARG A 421 9.77 0.76 -8.36
N GLY A 422 9.32 -0.12 -9.25
CA GLY A 422 9.82 -0.26 -10.61
C GLY A 422 11.19 -0.93 -10.69
N ALA A 423 11.70 -1.05 -11.91
CA ALA A 423 13.01 -1.64 -12.19
C ALA A 423 13.87 -0.67 -13.00
N ASN A 424 15.09 -0.41 -12.54
CA ASN A 424 16.05 0.43 -13.23
C ASN A 424 17.11 -0.44 -13.92
N PHE A 425 17.41 -0.13 -15.18
CA PHE A 425 18.53 -0.75 -15.90
C PHE A 425 18.99 0.12 -17.06
N LYS A 426 20.17 -0.19 -17.63
CA LYS A 426 20.68 0.47 -18.82
C LYS A 426 20.23 -0.31 -20.06
N HIS A 427 19.28 0.23 -20.80
CA HIS A 427 18.86 -0.32 -22.08
C HIS A 427 19.96 -0.13 -23.15
N PRO A 428 20.32 -1.16 -23.95
CA PRO A 428 21.40 -1.06 -24.93
C PRO A 428 21.23 0.08 -25.94
N LYS A 429 19.99 0.35 -26.37
CA LYS A 429 19.66 1.40 -27.35
C LYS A 429 19.27 2.75 -26.74
N PHE A 430 18.67 2.73 -25.55
CA PHE A 430 17.98 3.91 -24.99
C PHE A 430 18.65 4.46 -23.73
N GLY A 431 19.75 3.86 -23.27
CA GLY A 431 20.42 4.29 -22.05
C GLY A 431 19.61 3.95 -20.80
N PRO A 432 19.76 4.71 -19.69
CA PRO A 432 19.03 4.46 -18.46
C PRO A 432 17.51 4.51 -18.66
N VAL A 433 16.83 3.46 -18.21
CA VAL A 433 15.38 3.35 -18.21
C VAL A 433 14.86 2.91 -16.85
N TRP A 434 13.64 3.33 -16.55
CA TRP A 434 12.82 2.80 -15.46
C TRP A 434 11.62 2.06 -16.07
N ALA A 435 11.30 0.88 -15.53
CA ALA A 435 10.25 0.03 -16.05
C ALA A 435 9.12 -0.20 -15.02
N THR A 436 7.90 -0.28 -15.54
CA THR A 436 6.68 -0.64 -14.80
C THR A 436 5.89 -1.71 -15.54
N SER A 437 5.35 -2.68 -14.82
CA SER A 437 4.25 -3.51 -15.30
C SER A 437 2.90 -2.81 -15.05
N ALA A 438 1.82 -3.47 -15.43
CA ALA A 438 0.45 -3.01 -15.24
C ALA A 438 -0.41 -4.11 -14.63
N LEU A 439 -1.43 -3.72 -13.87
CA LEU A 439 -2.50 -4.63 -13.44
C LEU A 439 -3.63 -4.72 -14.47
N GLY A 440 -3.75 -3.71 -15.34
CA GLY A 440 -4.87 -3.58 -16.26
C GLY A 440 -4.67 -4.22 -17.63
N ASN A 441 -3.44 -4.66 -17.94
CA ASN A 441 -3.02 -5.30 -19.19
C ASN A 441 -1.69 -6.04 -18.97
N GLU A 442 -1.22 -6.75 -20.00
CA GLU A 442 0.01 -7.54 -20.02
C GLU A 442 1.29 -6.72 -20.28
N LYS A 443 1.22 -5.40 -20.42
CA LYS A 443 2.35 -4.60 -20.91
C LYS A 443 3.36 -4.28 -19.80
N ILE A 444 4.65 -4.25 -20.18
CA ILE A 444 5.74 -3.68 -19.39
C ILE A 444 6.25 -2.44 -20.14
N THR A 445 6.10 -1.27 -19.52
CA THR A 445 6.43 0.03 -20.12
C THR A 445 7.80 0.50 -19.65
N LEU A 446 8.69 0.83 -20.59
CA LEU A 446 10.04 1.34 -20.32
C LEU A 446 10.08 2.85 -20.60
N ILE A 447 10.49 3.64 -19.61
CA ILE A 447 10.58 5.10 -19.67
C ILE A 447 12.04 5.51 -19.57
N GLY A 448 12.52 6.38 -20.47
CA GLY A 448 13.88 6.93 -20.38
C GLY A 448 14.02 7.92 -19.22
N THR A 449 15.12 7.86 -18.46
CA THR A 449 15.30 8.62 -17.21
C THR A 449 16.54 9.52 -17.15
N ASP A 450 17.21 9.75 -18.28
CA ASP A 450 18.44 10.57 -18.34
C ASP A 450 18.24 11.87 -19.14
N PRO A 451 17.68 12.93 -18.54
CA PRO A 451 17.45 14.21 -19.21
C PRO A 451 18.74 14.97 -19.55
N ARG A 452 19.88 14.65 -18.92
CA ARG A 452 21.15 15.36 -19.13
C ARG A 452 21.91 14.85 -20.33
N ARG A 453 22.06 13.52 -20.45
CA ARG A 453 22.86 12.91 -21.52
C ARG A 453 22.00 12.30 -22.63
N ASN A 454 20.71 12.09 -22.38
CA ASN A 454 19.79 11.48 -23.35
C ASN A 454 18.42 12.17 -23.38
N SER A 455 18.44 13.50 -23.46
CA SER A 455 17.24 14.37 -23.44
C SER A 455 16.18 13.98 -24.48
N LYS A 456 16.57 13.43 -25.63
CA LYS A 456 15.63 12.94 -26.66
C LYS A 456 14.67 11.86 -26.17
N HIS A 457 15.10 11.04 -25.20
CA HIS A 457 14.37 9.88 -24.67
C HIS A 457 13.88 10.08 -23.24
N ALA A 458 14.39 11.09 -22.52
CA ALA A 458 13.97 11.39 -21.17
C ALA A 458 12.47 11.66 -21.09
N TRP A 459 11.83 11.02 -20.11
CA TRP A 459 10.40 11.13 -19.81
C TRP A 459 9.47 10.70 -20.95
N LYS A 460 9.96 9.82 -21.83
CA LYS A 460 9.15 9.20 -22.89
C LYS A 460 9.14 7.69 -22.72
N VAL A 461 8.02 7.08 -23.11
CA VAL A 461 7.97 5.63 -23.32
C VAL A 461 8.86 5.30 -24.52
N VAL A 462 9.96 4.59 -24.26
CA VAL A 462 10.94 4.24 -25.31
C VAL A 462 10.69 2.86 -25.89
N GLN A 463 10.02 1.99 -25.14
CA GLN A 463 9.66 0.64 -25.56
C GLN A 463 8.54 0.09 -24.66
N VAL A 464 7.70 -0.75 -25.24
CA VAL A 464 6.70 -1.55 -24.53
C VAL A 464 6.99 -3.01 -24.80
N LEU A 465 7.15 -3.80 -23.74
CA LEU A 465 7.30 -5.25 -23.80
C LEU A 465 5.99 -5.93 -23.42
N THR A 466 5.86 -7.20 -23.77
CA THR A 466 4.79 -8.08 -23.29
C THR A 466 5.29 -8.86 -22.07
N GLY A 467 4.64 -8.65 -20.93
CA GLY A 467 4.81 -9.43 -19.70
C GLY A 467 3.88 -10.65 -19.66
N GLN A 468 4.00 -11.47 -18.62
CA GLN A 468 3.22 -12.70 -18.46
C GLN A 468 1.78 -12.48 -17.96
N GLY A 469 1.37 -11.23 -17.69
CA GLY A 469 0.08 -10.89 -17.06
C GLY A 469 0.16 -10.83 -15.55
#